data_AF-A0A0B6YEE2-F1
#
_entry.id   AF-A0A0B6YEE2-F1
#
_cell.length_a   1.000
_cell.length_b   1.000
_cell.length_c   1.000
_cell.angle_alpha   90.00
_cell.angle_beta   90.00
_cell.angle_gamma   90.00
#
_symmetry.space_group_name_H-M   'P 1'
#
loop_
_entity.id
_entity.type
_entity.pdbx_description
1 polymer ?
#
loop_
_entity_poly.entity_id
_entity_poly.type
_entity_poly.pdbx_seq_one_letter_code
_entity_poly.pdbx_strand_id
1 'polypeptide(L)' 'ASGAVGIAAVQIAVAHGQRVFGTAGTEQGLQLVKKLGAEQVFNHRDEGYMDEILKATGGKGVNLILEMLANINLDKDLDI' A
#
# COMPACT_ATOMS: atom_id res chain seq x y z
N ALA A 1 4.52 2.40 -3.35
CA ALA A 1 3.97 3.73 -2.99
C ALA A 1 5.01 4.85 -2.90
N SER A 2 6.30 4.63 -2.59
CA SER A 2 7.28 5.74 -2.42
C SER A 2 7.78 6.42 -3.73
N GLY A 3 7.29 6.01 -4.90
CA GLY A 3 7.57 6.66 -6.18
C GLY A 3 6.59 7.81 -6.50
N ALA A 4 6.85 8.58 -7.56
CA ALA A 4 6.08 9.78 -7.89
C ALA A 4 4.56 9.56 -7.97
N VAL A 5 4.11 8.51 -8.68
CA VAL A 5 2.68 8.17 -8.79
C VAL A 5 2.09 7.78 -7.43
N GLY A 6 2.80 6.96 -6.66
CA GLY A 6 2.33 6.51 -5.35
C GLY A 6 2.23 7.65 -4.34
N ILE A 7 3.17 8.59 -4.35
CA ILE A 7 3.12 9.80 -3.51
C ILE A 7 1.85 10.59 -3.79
N ALA A 8 1.57 10.89 -5.06
CA ALA A 8 0.36 11.61 -5.45
C ALA A 8 -0.91 10.84 -5.08
N ALA A 9 -0.95 9.54 -5.35
CA ALA A 9 -2.11 8.69 -5.04
C ALA A 9 -2.44 8.66 -3.55
N VAL A 10 -1.43 8.52 -2.68
CA VAL A 10 -1.60 8.54 -1.22
C VAL A 10 -2.23 9.87 -0.80
N GLN A 11 -1.68 11.00 -1.24
CA GLN A 11 -2.18 12.31 -0.86
C GLN A 11 -3.61 12.56 -1.37
N ILE A 12 -3.91 12.17 -2.62
CA ILE A 12 -5.25 12.31 -3.20
C ILE A 12 -6.26 11.46 -2.41
N ALA A 13 -5.95 10.19 -2.15
CA ALA A 13 -6.86 9.29 -1.44
C ALA A 13 -7.11 9.76 0.01
N VAL A 14 -6.05 10.16 0.72
CA VAL A 14 -6.16 10.74 2.08
C VAL A 14 -7.00 12.01 2.07
N ALA A 15 -6.80 12.91 1.10
CA ALA A 15 -7.59 14.14 0.98
C ALA A 15 -9.08 13.89 0.74
N HIS A 16 -9.43 12.72 0.17
CA HIS A 16 -10.81 12.27 -0.01
C HIS A 16 -11.35 11.43 1.17
N GLY A 17 -10.63 11.39 2.30
CA GLY A 17 -11.04 10.67 3.50
C GLY A 17 -10.98 9.15 3.38
N GLN A 18 -10.22 8.61 2.41
CA GLN A 18 -10.05 7.17 2.26
C GLN A 18 -9.03 6.63 3.26
N ARG A 19 -9.22 5.37 3.67
CA ARG A 19 -8.20 4.61 4.40
C ARG A 19 -7.15 4.14 3.40
N VAL A 20 -5.89 4.49 3.65
CA VAL A 20 -4.80 4.22 2.70
C VAL A 20 -3.77 3.29 3.32
N PHE A 21 -3.51 2.18 2.64
CA PHE A 21 -2.40 1.27 2.93
C PHE A 21 -1.32 1.44 1.86
N GLY A 22 -0.07 1.62 2.28
CA GLY A 22 1.02 1.92 1.35
C GLY A 22 2.16 0.91 1.45
N THR A 23 2.75 0.54 0.31
CA THR A 23 3.94 -0.33 0.30
C THR A 23 5.22 0.40 -0.13
N ALA A 24 6.36 0.06 0.45
CA ALA A 24 7.68 0.54 -0.01
C ALA A 24 8.78 -0.47 0.35
N GLY A 25 9.87 -0.50 -0.42
CA GLY A 25 10.92 -1.53 -0.25
C GLY A 25 12.07 -1.13 0.69
N THR A 26 12.02 0.08 1.25
CA THR A 26 13.05 0.64 2.13
C THR A 26 12.41 1.38 3.30
N GLU A 27 13.11 1.44 4.43
CA GLU A 27 12.65 2.16 5.62
C GLU A 27 12.32 3.63 5.32
N GLN A 28 13.20 4.31 4.58
CA GLN A 28 12.96 5.69 4.15
C GLN A 28 11.67 5.83 3.32
N GLY A 29 11.39 4.87 2.45
CA GLY A 29 10.16 4.85 1.66
C GLY A 29 8.91 4.63 2.52
N LEU A 30 8.98 3.75 3.53
CA LEU A 30 7.90 3.52 4.49
C LEU A 30 7.60 4.78 5.29
N GLN A 31 8.63 5.41 5.85
CA GLN A 31 8.49 6.65 6.62
C GLN A 31 7.92 7.79 5.76
N LEU A 32 8.36 7.91 4.50
CA LEU A 32 7.81 8.88 3.56
C LEU A 32 6.31 8.66 3.34
N VAL A 33 5.90 7.44 3.00
CA VAL A 33 4.49 7.12 2.69
C VAL A 33 3.61 7.30 3.94
N LYS A 34 4.12 6.93 5.12
CA LYS A 34 3.45 7.17 6.40
C LYS A 34 3.26 8.66 6.67
N LYS A 35 4.29 9.48 6.46
CA LYS A 35 4.24 10.94 6.60
C LYS A 35 3.23 11.61 5.66
N LEU A 36 3.00 11.02 4.48
CA LEU A 36 2.02 11.52 3.51
C LEU A 36 0.57 11.19 3.86
N GLY A 37 0.33 10.44 4.94
CA GLY A 37 -1.00 10.18 5.48
C GLY A 37 -1.49 8.74 5.34
N ALA A 38 -0.67 7.81 4.86
CA ALA A 38 -1.05 6.39 4.86
C ALA A 38 -1.37 5.91 6.30
N GLU A 39 -2.50 5.23 6.45
CA GLU A 39 -2.95 4.68 7.74
C GLU A 39 -1.96 3.63 8.24
N GLN A 40 -1.49 2.74 7.36
CA GLN A 40 -0.41 1.80 7.65
C GLN A 40 0.50 1.62 6.44
N VAL A 41 1.73 1.19 6.69
CA VAL A 41 2.74 0.96 5.66
C VAL A 41 3.37 -0.41 5.82
N PHE A 42 3.65 -1.06 4.69
CA PHE A 42 4.16 -2.43 4.65
C PHE A 42 5.36 -2.54 3.73
N ASN A 43 6.38 -3.30 4.16
CA ASN A 43 7.51 -3.56 3.30
C ASN A 43 7.15 -4.70 2.32
N HIS A 44 7.05 -4.40 1.02
CA HIS A 44 6.73 -5.41 0.01
C HIS A 44 7.86 -6.43 -0.23
N ARG A 45 9.01 -6.26 0.45
CA ARG A 45 10.10 -7.25 0.47
C ARG A 45 9.99 -8.24 1.61
N ASP A 46 9.16 -7.97 2.60
CA ASP A 46 8.97 -8.88 3.73
C ASP A 46 8.01 -10.00 3.32
N GLU A 47 8.30 -11.22 3.77
CA GLU A 47 7.40 -12.34 3.59
C GLU A 47 6.09 -12.10 4.38
N GLY A 48 4.95 -12.44 3.77
CA GLY A 48 3.64 -12.32 4.43
C GLY A 48 3.07 -10.90 4.54
N TYR A 49 3.64 -9.88 3.87
CA TYR A 49 3.11 -8.52 3.95
C TYR A 49 1.63 -8.40 3.48
N MET A 50 1.19 -9.26 2.56
CA MET A 50 -0.21 -9.32 2.11
C MET A 50 -1.15 -9.81 3.22
N ASP A 51 -0.72 -10.80 4.02
CA ASP A 51 -1.48 -11.28 5.17
C ASP A 51 -1.65 -10.18 6.21
N GLU A 52 -0.63 -9.34 6.40
CA GLU A 52 -0.70 -8.18 7.30
C GLU A 52 -1.68 -7.12 6.80
N ILE A 53 -1.76 -6.86 5.49
CA ILE A 53 -2.78 -5.97 4.92
C ILE A 53 -4.18 -6.59 5.10
N LEU A 54 -4.33 -7.90 4.89
CA LEU A 54 -5.60 -8.59 5.09
C LEU A 54 -6.05 -8.53 6.56
N LYS A 55 -5.12 -8.68 7.52
CA LYS A 55 -5.39 -8.48 8.94
C LYS A 55 -5.79 -7.03 9.25
N ALA A 56 -5.09 -6.05 8.70
CA ALA A 56 -5.38 -4.62 8.89
C ALA A 56 -6.75 -4.19 8.33
N THR A 57 -7.28 -4.95 7.38
CA THR A 57 -8.61 -4.77 6.79
C THR A 57 -9.69 -5.64 7.44
N GLY A 58 -9.34 -6.41 8.49
CA GLY A 58 -10.27 -7.31 9.18
C GLY A 58 -10.72 -8.49 8.32
N GLY A 59 -9.86 -8.97 7.43
CA GLY A 59 -10.13 -10.10 6.54
C GLY A 59 -10.97 -9.76 5.31
N LYS A 60 -11.25 -8.47 5.06
CA LYS A 60 -12.11 -8.04 3.96
C LYS A 60 -11.38 -7.61 2.69
N GLY A 61 -10.08 -7.37 2.80
CA GLY A 61 -9.33 -6.86 1.67
C GLY A 61 -9.42 -5.36 1.47
N VAL A 62 -8.99 -4.94 0.28
CA VAL A 62 -9.02 -3.54 -0.14
C VAL A 62 -10.02 -3.34 -1.28
N ASN A 63 -10.62 -2.15 -1.37
CA ASN A 63 -11.60 -1.86 -2.42
C ASN A 63 -10.95 -1.44 -3.74
N LEU A 64 -9.68 -1.03 -3.71
CA LEU A 64 -8.93 -0.55 -4.86
C LEU A 64 -7.44 -0.77 -4.63
N ILE A 65 -6.75 -1.29 -5.66
CA ILE A 65 -5.30 -1.44 -5.71
C ILE A 65 -4.76 -0.57 -6.83
N LEU A 66 -3.68 0.15 -6.55
CA LEU A 66 -2.92 0.91 -7.54
C LEU A 66 -1.52 0.30 -7.70
N GLU A 67 -1.37 -0.57 -8.70
CA GLU A 67 -0.14 -1.34 -8.95
C GLU A 67 0.65 -0.79 -10.16
N MET A 68 1.97 -0.67 -10.00
CA MET A 68 2.93 -0.15 -10.98
C MET A 68 3.88 -1.23 -11.55
N LEU A 69 3.83 -2.45 -11.04
CA LEU A 69 4.67 -3.61 -11.35
C LEU A 69 3.80 -4.89 -11.48
N ALA A 70 2.69 -4.76 -12.21
CA ALA A 70 1.67 -5.81 -12.33
C ALA A 70 2.23 -7.12 -12.95
N ASN A 71 3.29 -7.05 -13.76
CA ASN A 71 3.94 -8.25 -14.31
C ASN A 71 4.57 -9.15 -13.23
N ILE A 72 4.71 -8.67 -11.99
CA ILE A 72 5.23 -9.43 -10.85
C ILE A 72 4.16 -9.60 -9.77
N ASN A 73 3.36 -8.56 -9.49
CA ASN A 73 2.50 -8.53 -8.31
C ASN A 73 1.03 -8.89 -8.57
N LEU A 74 0.55 -8.86 -9.82
CA LEU A 74 -0.88 -8.94 -10.11
C LEU A 74 -1.55 -10.18 -9.51
N ASP A 75 -0.89 -11.33 -9.55
CA ASP A 75 -1.44 -12.58 -9.00
C ASP A 75 -1.72 -12.44 -7.49
N LYS A 76 -0.78 -11.85 -6.75
CA LYS A 76 -0.92 -11.61 -5.30
C LYS A 76 -1.98 -10.55 -5.01
N ASP A 77 -2.06 -9.52 -5.84
CA ASP A 77 -3.02 -8.42 -5.68
C ASP A 77 -4.48 -8.89 -5.82
N LEU A 78 -4.73 -9.96 -6.57
CA LEU A 78 -6.08 -10.51 -6.77
C LEU A 78 -6.59 -11.33 -5.57
N ASP A 79 -5.72 -11.75 -4.67
CA ASP A 79 -6.04 -12.57 -3.50
C ASP A 79 -6.46 -11.76 -2.27
N ILE A 80 -6.46 -10.42 -2.38
CA ILE A 80 -6.72 -9.49 -1.28
C ILE A 80 -7.89 -8.55 -1.54
#